data_AF-A0A2G6L115-F1
#
_entry.id   AF-A0A2G6L115-F1
#
_cell.length_a   1.000
_cell.length_b   1.000
_cell.length_c   1.000
_cell.angle_alpha   90.00
_cell.angle_beta   90.00
_cell.angle_gamma   90.00
#
_symmetry.space_group_name_H-M   'P 1'
#
loop_
_entity.id
_entity.type
_entity.pdbx_description
1 polymer ?
#
loop_
_entity_poly.entity_id
_entity_poly.type
_entity_poly.pdbx_seq_one_letter_code
_entity_poly.pdbx_strand_id
1 'polypeptide(L)'
;MSLTFPFTDPPENHQVVTIHPHVKWIRMPLPFSLAYINCYLLKDNDGWCVLDTGMYRKAAVKRWENVIKESLQGEPITRVITTHHHPDHNGLAGWLCDTFQVPYYTTETEYFYQRAFYASRSKHHYWEYLQYFDRTAMNESSQKVLHTGSSYSRMVWEVPGAFHRIVDGQRLQI
;
A
#
# COMPACT_ATOMS: atom_id res chain seq x y z
N MET A 1 -11.42 14.32 -24.42
CA MET A 1 -11.34 12.86 -24.65
C MET A 1 -12.14 12.18 -23.56
N SER A 2 -13.06 11.27 -23.91
CA SER A 2 -13.75 10.43 -22.94
C SER A 2 -12.87 9.23 -22.57
N LEU A 3 -12.86 8.84 -21.30
CA LEU A 3 -12.21 7.60 -20.87
C LEU A 3 -13.01 6.39 -21.32
N THR A 4 -12.33 5.33 -21.73
CA THR A 4 -12.93 4.01 -22.03
C THR A 4 -12.45 3.04 -20.96
N PHE A 5 -13.39 2.41 -20.25
CA PHE A 5 -13.09 1.38 -19.26
C PHE A 5 -13.27 -0.01 -19.90
N PRO A 6 -12.18 -0.76 -20.17
CA PRO A 6 -12.27 -2.07 -20.82
C PRO A 6 -12.91 -3.14 -19.93
N PHE A 7 -12.98 -2.89 -18.63
CA PHE A 7 -13.71 -3.69 -17.65
C PHE A 7 -14.83 -2.81 -17.10
N THR A 8 -16.08 -3.17 -17.35
CA THR A 8 -17.25 -2.40 -16.93
C THR A 8 -17.48 -2.48 -15.42
N ASP A 9 -17.19 -3.64 -14.85
CA ASP A 9 -17.35 -3.92 -13.44
C ASP A 9 -15.97 -4.14 -12.81
N PRO A 10 -15.65 -3.45 -11.70
CA PRO A 10 -14.45 -3.76 -10.95
C PRO A 10 -14.58 -5.12 -10.23
N PRO A 11 -13.45 -5.75 -9.83
CA PRO A 11 -13.47 -6.93 -8.99
C PRO A 11 -14.36 -6.68 -7.79
N GLU A 12 -15.29 -7.59 -7.55
CA GLU A 12 -15.95 -7.63 -6.26
C GLU A 12 -14.90 -7.80 -5.14
N ASN A 13 -15.25 -7.42 -3.91
CA ASN A 13 -14.30 -7.40 -2.77
C ASN A 13 -13.57 -8.73 -2.51
N HIS A 14 -14.05 -9.84 -3.08
CA HIS A 14 -13.47 -11.17 -2.96
C HIS A 14 -12.81 -11.69 -4.25
N GLN A 15 -12.92 -11.01 -5.39
CA GLN A 15 -12.40 -11.51 -6.67
C GLN A 15 -10.98 -10.99 -6.97
N VAL A 16 -10.19 -11.81 -7.65
CA VAL A 16 -8.94 -11.42 -8.31
C VAL A 16 -9.18 -11.48 -9.81
N VAL A 17 -8.98 -10.37 -10.50
CA VAL A 17 -9.25 -10.27 -11.94
C VAL A 17 -7.94 -10.35 -12.71
N THR A 18 -7.84 -11.29 -13.65
CA THR A 18 -6.71 -11.35 -14.57
C THR A 18 -6.97 -10.36 -15.71
N ILE A 19 -6.29 -9.21 -15.67
CA ILE A 19 -6.45 -8.16 -16.68
C ILE A 19 -5.47 -8.32 -17.86
N HIS A 20 -4.40 -9.10 -17.65
CA HIS A 20 -3.44 -9.55 -18.64
C HIS A 20 -2.88 -10.91 -18.16
N PRO A 21 -2.41 -11.84 -19.01
CA PRO A 21 -1.83 -13.11 -18.57
C PRO A 21 -0.77 -12.97 -17.46
N HIS A 22 -0.04 -11.85 -17.46
CA HIS A 22 1.03 -11.55 -16.50
C HIS A 22 0.66 -10.48 -15.45
N VAL A 23 -0.60 -10.02 -15.40
CA VAL A 23 -1.06 -9.00 -14.46
C VAL A 23 -2.41 -9.35 -13.89
N LYS A 24 -2.46 -9.48 -12.56
CA LYS A 24 -3.72 -9.66 -11.81
C LYS A 24 -4.01 -8.43 -10.98
N TRP A 25 -5.27 -8.05 -10.94
CA TRP A 25 -5.80 -6.91 -10.20
C TRP A 25 -6.53 -7.39 -8.95
N ILE A 26 -6.18 -6.81 -7.80
CA ILE A 26 -6.77 -7.05 -6.49
C ILE A 26 -7.32 -5.74 -5.95
N ARG A 27 -8.52 -5.79 -5.35
CA ARG A 27 -9.00 -4.72 -4.47
C ARG A 27 -8.78 -5.07 -3.01
N MET A 28 -8.13 -4.16 -2.28
CA MET A 28 -7.90 -4.23 -0.84
C MET A 28 -8.85 -3.25 -0.13
N PRO A 29 -9.56 -3.69 0.93
CA PRO A 29 -10.54 -2.84 1.60
C PRO A 29 -9.88 -1.74 2.44
N LEU A 30 -10.52 -0.56 2.47
CA LEU A 30 -10.14 0.58 3.30
C LEU A 30 -11.32 1.05 4.18
N PRO A 31 -11.05 1.52 5.41
CA PRO A 31 -12.09 1.94 6.35
C PRO A 31 -12.50 3.42 6.17
N PHE A 32 -12.53 3.94 4.95
CA PHE A 32 -12.79 5.35 4.65
C PHE A 32 -13.86 5.52 3.56
N SER A 33 -14.20 6.77 3.23
CA SER A 33 -15.06 7.09 2.07
C SER A 33 -14.48 6.57 0.76
N LEU A 34 -13.15 6.62 0.62
CA LEU A 34 -12.43 5.79 -0.33
C LEU A 34 -12.39 4.35 0.22
N ALA A 35 -13.27 3.50 -0.30
CA ALA A 35 -13.54 2.18 0.27
C ALA A 35 -12.50 1.10 -0.08
N TYR A 36 -11.62 1.35 -1.05
CA TYR A 36 -10.62 0.38 -1.50
C TYR A 36 -9.42 1.06 -2.15
N ILE A 37 -8.31 0.31 -2.20
CA ILE A 37 -7.15 0.56 -3.05
C ILE A 37 -6.97 -0.63 -4.02
N ASN A 38 -6.43 -0.34 -5.20
CA ASN A 38 -6.01 -1.39 -6.14
C ASN A 38 -4.57 -1.80 -5.85
N CYS A 39 -4.36 -3.10 -5.68
CA CYS A 39 -3.05 -3.73 -5.66
C CYS A 39 -2.92 -4.65 -6.88
N TYR A 40 -1.70 -4.99 -7.24
CA TYR A 40 -1.45 -5.83 -8.41
C TYR A 40 -0.49 -6.97 -8.09
N LEU A 41 -0.68 -8.09 -8.77
CA LEU A 41 0.31 -9.15 -8.88
C LEU A 41 0.86 -9.11 -10.30
N LEU A 42 2.18 -9.01 -10.40
CA LEU A 42 2.93 -9.00 -11.65
C LEU A 42 3.65 -10.35 -11.75
N LYS A 43 3.50 -11.06 -12.86
CA LYS A 43 4.21 -12.32 -13.06
C LYS A 43 5.71 -12.04 -13.03
N ASP A 44 6.45 -12.74 -12.17
CA ASP A 44 7.88 -12.56 -11.92
C ASP A 44 8.59 -13.90 -11.96
N ASN A 45 9.19 -14.24 -13.10
CA ASN A 45 9.78 -15.56 -13.35
C ASN A 45 8.79 -16.70 -12.96
N ASP A 46 9.19 -17.57 -12.03
CA ASP A 46 8.39 -18.71 -11.56
C ASP A 46 7.35 -18.33 -10.49
N GLY A 47 7.19 -17.05 -10.17
CA GLY A 47 6.29 -16.57 -9.11
C GLY A 47 5.59 -15.25 -9.43
N TRP A 48 5.23 -14.50 -8.39
CA TRP A 48 4.52 -13.23 -8.49
C TRP A 48 5.15 -12.15 -7.61
N CYS A 49 5.39 -10.99 -8.22
CA CYS A 49 5.72 -9.76 -7.52
C CYS A 49 4.44 -9.04 -7.08
N VAL A 50 4.38 -8.64 -5.81
CA VAL A 50 3.30 -7.79 -5.29
C VAL A 50 3.61 -6.33 -5.56
N LEU A 51 2.66 -5.56 -6.10
CA LEU A 51 2.71 -4.11 -6.23
C LEU A 51 1.61 -3.46 -5.37
N ASP A 52 2.06 -2.71 -4.36
CA ASP A 52 1.25 -2.16 -3.25
C ASP A 52 0.50 -3.23 -2.44
N THR A 53 0.16 -2.90 -1.20
CA THR A 53 -0.11 -3.93 -0.18
C THR A 53 -1.41 -3.73 0.60
N GLY A 54 -2.06 -2.58 0.51
CA GLY A 54 -3.20 -2.27 1.36
C GLY A 54 -2.81 -1.73 2.74
N MET A 55 -3.80 -1.16 3.42
CA MET A 55 -3.66 -0.69 4.80
C MET A 55 -3.66 -1.86 5.79
N TYR A 56 -2.80 -1.80 6.83
CA TYR A 56 -2.80 -2.81 7.87
C TYR A 56 -4.13 -2.83 8.63
N ARG A 57 -4.96 -3.82 8.31
CA ARG A 57 -6.22 -4.19 8.98
C ARG A 57 -6.38 -5.70 8.90
N LYS A 58 -7.08 -6.29 9.87
CA LYS A 58 -7.37 -7.74 9.87
C LYS A 58 -8.07 -8.18 8.57
N ALA A 59 -8.97 -7.36 8.04
CA ALA A 59 -9.66 -7.63 6.77
C ALA A 59 -8.69 -7.68 5.57
N ALA A 60 -7.71 -6.77 5.53
CA ALA A 60 -6.70 -6.72 4.48
C ALA A 60 -5.70 -7.90 4.58
N VAL A 61 -5.28 -8.28 5.80
CA VAL A 61 -4.48 -9.51 6.00
C VAL A 61 -5.24 -10.73 5.50
N LYS A 62 -6.51 -10.88 5.92
CA LYS A 62 -7.34 -12.01 5.51
C LYS A 62 -7.54 -12.06 4.00
N ARG A 63 -7.67 -10.89 3.37
CA ARG A 63 -7.78 -10.74 1.93
C ARG A 63 -6.52 -11.28 1.22
N TRP A 64 -5.32 -10.92 1.69
CA TRP A 64 -4.08 -11.46 1.14
C TRP A 64 -3.96 -12.98 1.30
N GLU A 65 -4.28 -13.53 2.49
CA GLU A 65 -4.29 -14.98 2.70
C GLU A 65 -5.15 -15.72 1.66
N ASN A 66 -6.35 -15.20 1.38
CA ASN A 66 -7.25 -15.79 0.39
C ASN A 66 -6.69 -15.65 -1.04
N VAL A 67 -6.18 -14.46 -1.40
CA VAL A 67 -5.53 -14.23 -2.72
C VAL A 67 -4.40 -15.23 -2.95
N ILE A 68 -3.52 -15.40 -1.96
CA ILE A 68 -2.36 -16.30 -2.04
C ILE A 68 -2.82 -17.75 -2.21
N LYS A 69 -3.81 -18.18 -1.42
CA LYS A 69 -4.34 -19.54 -1.48
C LYS A 69 -5.06 -19.85 -2.80
N GLU A 70 -5.85 -18.91 -3.31
CA GLU A 70 -6.82 -19.18 -4.38
C GLU A 70 -6.30 -18.76 -5.76
N SER A 71 -5.43 -17.76 -5.84
CA SER A 71 -5.10 -17.08 -7.09
C SER A 71 -3.67 -17.31 -7.59
N LEU A 72 -2.77 -17.88 -6.78
CA LEU A 72 -1.37 -18.09 -7.19
C LEU A 72 -1.08 -19.50 -7.73
N GLN A 73 -2.03 -20.44 -7.65
CA GLN A 73 -1.86 -21.82 -8.18
C GLN A 73 -0.61 -22.54 -7.63
N GLY A 74 -0.20 -22.20 -6.41
CA GLY A 74 1.01 -22.76 -5.77
C GLY A 74 2.32 -22.05 -6.13
N GLU A 75 2.29 -21.06 -7.03
CA GLU A 75 3.45 -20.23 -7.34
C GLU A 75 3.78 -19.27 -6.18
N PRO A 76 5.07 -19.03 -5.87
CA PRO A 76 5.47 -18.22 -4.73
C PRO A 76 5.30 -16.71 -4.99
N ILE A 77 5.23 -15.93 -3.91
CA ILE A 77 5.54 -14.50 -3.97
C ILE A 77 7.07 -14.38 -4.04
N THR A 78 7.57 -13.51 -4.92
CA THR A 78 9.02 -13.34 -5.16
C THR A 78 9.59 -12.09 -4.52
N ARG A 79 8.81 -11.00 -4.49
CA ARG A 79 9.18 -9.70 -3.93
C ARG A 79 7.96 -8.82 -3.72
N VAL A 80 8.12 -7.77 -2.92
CA VAL A 80 7.12 -6.73 -2.70
C VAL A 80 7.66 -5.39 -3.17
N ILE A 81 6.92 -4.70 -4.03
CA ILE A 81 7.18 -3.34 -4.47
C ILE A 81 6.08 -2.43 -3.91
N THR A 82 6.43 -1.26 -3.38
CA THR A 82 5.46 -0.21 -3.05
C THR A 82 5.75 1.05 -3.83
N THR A 83 4.68 1.74 -4.21
CA THR A 83 4.76 3.00 -4.95
C THR A 83 5.21 4.16 -4.06
N HIS A 84 4.65 4.27 -2.85
CA HIS A 84 4.98 5.33 -1.89
C HIS A 84 4.58 4.99 -0.45
N HIS A 85 4.94 5.87 0.49
CA HIS A 85 4.79 5.68 1.92
C HIS A 85 3.37 5.87 2.47
N HIS A 86 2.33 6.12 1.67
CA HIS A 86 0.99 6.20 2.27
C HIS A 86 0.52 4.82 2.78
N PRO A 87 -0.16 4.77 3.94
CA PRO A 87 -0.45 3.52 4.64
C PRO A 87 -1.24 2.49 3.83
N ASP A 88 -2.10 2.94 2.91
CA ASP A 88 -2.85 2.07 2.01
C ASP A 88 -1.97 1.40 0.94
N HIS A 89 -0.77 1.93 0.66
CA HIS A 89 0.17 1.34 -0.30
C HIS A 89 1.19 0.42 0.38
N ASN A 90 1.77 0.82 1.51
CA ASN A 90 2.83 0.07 2.20
C ASN A 90 2.40 -0.61 3.51
N GLY A 91 1.12 -0.48 3.89
CA GLY A 91 0.64 -0.90 5.20
C GLY A 91 0.90 -2.36 5.53
N LEU A 92 0.91 -3.25 4.55
CA LEU A 92 1.17 -4.67 4.73
C LEU A 92 2.50 -5.14 4.14
N ALA A 93 3.37 -4.22 3.71
CA ALA A 93 4.66 -4.56 3.11
C ALA A 93 5.54 -5.41 4.05
N GLY A 94 5.65 -5.01 5.31
CA GLY A 94 6.39 -5.78 6.33
C GLY A 94 5.83 -7.18 6.54
N TRP A 95 4.52 -7.28 6.73
CA TRP A 95 3.86 -8.57 6.92
C TRP A 95 4.09 -9.51 5.73
N LEU A 96 3.95 -9.03 4.50
CA LEU A 96 4.23 -9.84 3.30
C LEU A 96 5.71 -10.25 3.22
N CYS A 97 6.65 -9.33 3.44
CA CYS A 97 8.07 -9.63 3.37
C CYS A 97 8.49 -10.66 4.43
N ASP A 98 8.04 -10.49 5.67
CA ASP A 98 8.36 -11.41 6.76
C ASP A 98 7.68 -12.78 6.59
N THR A 99 6.42 -12.80 6.12
CA THR A 99 5.68 -14.05 5.93
C THR A 99 6.29 -14.92 4.84
N PHE A 100 6.70 -14.30 3.73
CA PHE A 100 7.21 -15.02 2.55
C PHE A 100 8.73 -15.02 2.44
N GLN A 101 9.44 -14.34 3.34
CA GLN A 101 10.89 -14.19 3.33
C GLN A 101 11.40 -13.64 1.98
N VAL A 102 10.76 -12.56 1.52
CA VAL A 102 11.02 -11.94 0.22
C VAL A 102 11.55 -10.50 0.36
N PRO A 103 12.36 -10.03 -0.60
CA PRO A 103 12.88 -8.67 -0.58
C PRO A 103 11.79 -7.60 -0.80
N TYR A 104 11.96 -6.48 -0.09
CA TYR A 104 11.16 -5.27 -0.25
C TYR A 104 11.85 -4.27 -1.18
N TYR A 105 11.09 -3.67 -2.09
CA TYR A 105 11.55 -2.70 -3.07
C TYR A 105 10.71 -1.41 -2.98
N THR A 106 11.38 -0.26 -2.92
CA THR A 106 10.74 1.06 -2.99
C THR A 106 11.83 2.12 -3.23
N THR A 107 11.46 3.38 -3.39
CA THR A 107 12.45 4.47 -3.49
C THR A 107 12.99 4.84 -2.10
N GLU A 108 14.22 5.36 -2.05
CA GLU A 108 14.89 5.70 -0.78
C GLU A 108 14.09 6.69 0.07
N THR A 109 13.57 7.75 -0.55
CA THR A 109 12.78 8.77 0.13
C THR A 109 11.52 8.17 0.75
N GLU A 110 10.81 7.33 0.01
CA GLU A 110 9.58 6.69 0.48
C GLU A 110 9.85 5.68 1.61
N TYR A 111 10.95 4.92 1.53
CA TYR A 111 11.38 4.06 2.62
C TYR A 111 11.64 4.85 3.91
N PHE A 112 12.39 5.95 3.81
CA PHE A 112 12.72 6.75 4.99
C PHE A 112 11.52 7.54 5.54
N TYR A 113 10.57 7.98 4.70
CA TYR A 113 9.30 8.52 5.17
C TYR A 113 8.48 7.47 5.91
N GLN A 114 8.34 6.27 5.35
CA GLN A 114 7.66 5.16 6.01
C GLN A 114 8.27 4.89 7.41
N ARG A 115 9.60 4.82 7.52
CA ARG A 115 10.31 4.63 8.79
C ARG A 115 10.06 5.80 9.76
N ALA A 116 10.15 7.04 9.29
CA ALA A 116 9.98 8.24 10.10
C ALA A 116 8.54 8.37 10.65
N PHE A 117 7.53 8.18 9.80
CA PHE A 117 6.14 8.23 10.22
C PHE A 117 5.76 7.07 11.15
N TYR A 118 6.29 5.87 10.90
CA TYR A 118 6.08 4.72 11.78
C TYR A 118 6.68 4.95 13.18
N ALA A 119 7.89 5.50 13.24
CA ALA A 119 8.57 5.80 14.49
C ALA A 119 8.05 7.07 15.21
N SER A 120 7.25 7.89 14.53
CA SER A 120 6.75 9.14 15.09
C SER A 120 5.87 8.90 16.31
N ARG A 121 6.27 9.50 17.44
CA ARG A 121 5.55 9.43 18.72
C ARG A 121 4.99 10.78 19.17
N SER A 122 5.18 11.83 18.37
CA SER A 122 4.73 13.18 18.76
C SER A 122 3.21 13.22 18.88
N LYS A 123 2.74 13.66 20.04
CA LYS A 123 1.31 13.94 20.28
C LYS A 123 0.95 15.39 19.96
N HIS A 124 1.95 16.22 19.63
CA HIS A 124 1.79 17.64 19.35
C HIS A 124 2.10 17.93 17.89
N HIS A 125 1.20 18.67 17.27
CA HIS A 125 1.41 19.24 15.94
C HIS A 125 2.39 20.41 16.04
N TYR A 126 3.33 20.47 15.12
CA TYR A 126 4.27 21.59 15.05
C TYR A 126 3.50 22.88 14.71
N TRP A 127 3.89 24.01 15.29
CA TRP A 127 3.13 25.25 15.17
C TRP A 127 2.98 25.74 13.72
N GLU A 128 3.98 25.53 12.85
CA GLU A 128 3.87 25.88 11.41
C GLU A 128 2.82 25.06 10.68
N TYR A 129 2.61 23.81 11.10
CA TYR A 129 1.58 22.93 10.52
C TYR A 129 0.17 23.46 10.83
N LEU A 130 -0.04 23.95 12.06
CA LEU A 130 -1.29 24.61 12.45
C LEU A 130 -1.49 25.91 11.67
N GLN A 131 -0.46 26.77 11.63
CA GLN A 131 -0.52 28.02 10.87
C GLN A 131 -0.77 27.81 9.37
N TYR A 132 -0.24 26.73 8.79
CA TYR A 132 -0.51 26.37 7.40
C TYR A 132 -2.00 26.13 7.16
N PHE A 133 -2.68 25.37 8.02
CA PHE A 133 -4.12 25.13 7.84
C PHE A 133 -4.98 26.36 8.09
N ASP A 134 -4.60 27.19 9.06
CA ASP A 134 -5.28 28.47 9.28
C ASP A 134 -5.19 29.36 8.03
N ARG A 135 -4.02 29.44 7.39
CA ARG A 135 -3.82 30.22 6.16
C ARG A 135 -4.58 29.69 4.95
N THR A 136 -4.90 28.39 4.92
CA THR A 136 -5.69 27.79 3.82
C THR A 136 -7.19 27.91 4.05
N ALA A 137 -7.62 28.59 5.12
CA ALA A 137 -9.03 28.70 5.53
C ALA A 137 -9.72 27.33 5.71
N MET A 138 -8.94 26.29 6.05
CA MET A 138 -9.49 24.98 6.36
C MET A 138 -10.27 25.07 7.67
N ASN A 139 -11.54 24.64 7.63
CA ASN A 139 -12.39 24.68 8.82
C ASN A 139 -11.84 23.81 9.97
N GLU A 140 -12.13 24.21 11.21
CA GLU A 140 -11.62 23.55 12.41
C GLU A 140 -11.97 22.06 12.49
N SER A 141 -13.13 21.65 11.96
CA SER A 141 -13.54 20.24 12.01
C SER A 141 -12.65 19.35 11.14
N SER A 142 -12.27 19.82 9.95
CA SER A 142 -11.33 19.15 9.06
C SER A 142 -9.92 19.13 9.66
N GLN A 143 -9.48 20.25 10.24
CA GLN A 143 -8.21 20.31 10.96
C GLN A 143 -8.17 19.28 12.10
N LYS A 144 -9.23 19.22 12.93
CA LYS A 144 -9.32 18.27 14.03
C LYS A 144 -9.22 16.81 13.56
N VAL A 145 -9.82 16.45 12.43
CA VAL A 145 -9.69 15.09 11.86
C VAL A 145 -8.24 14.79 11.47
N LEU A 146 -7.54 15.74 10.83
CA LEU A 146 -6.12 15.57 10.49
C LEU A 146 -5.24 15.48 11.75
N HIS A 147 -5.59 16.26 12.79
CA HIS A 147 -4.83 16.31 14.03
C HIS A 147 -5.06 15.12 14.97
N THR A 148 -6.23 14.49 14.89
CA THR A 148 -6.64 13.37 15.76
C THR A 148 -6.69 12.03 15.02
N GLY A 149 -6.43 12.03 13.71
CA GLY A 149 -6.38 10.85 12.85
C GLY A 149 -5.54 9.74 13.46
N SER A 150 -5.92 8.50 13.21
CA SER A 150 -5.17 7.34 13.71
C SER A 150 -3.69 7.45 13.34
N SER A 151 -2.81 7.34 14.34
CA SER A 151 -1.36 7.32 14.15
C SER A 151 -0.99 6.40 12.99
N TYR A 152 -0.05 6.84 12.14
CA TYR A 152 0.48 6.09 11.00
C TYR A 152 0.82 4.63 11.38
N SER A 153 1.48 4.45 12.54
CA SER A 153 1.85 3.13 13.09
C SER A 153 0.68 2.20 13.42
N ARG A 154 -0.56 2.70 13.51
CA ARG A 154 -1.76 1.86 13.64
C ARG A 154 -2.29 1.38 12.29
N MET A 155 -1.82 1.95 11.19
CA MET A 155 -2.27 1.68 9.82
C MET A 155 -1.22 0.93 9.00
N VAL A 156 -0.04 0.71 9.57
CA VAL A 156 1.10 0.05 8.92
C VAL A 156 1.62 -1.03 9.87
N TRP A 157 1.91 -2.21 9.34
CA TRP A 157 2.65 -3.28 10.04
C TRP A 157 4.07 -2.80 10.35
N GLU A 158 4.85 -3.58 11.09
CA GLU A 158 6.28 -3.28 11.26
C GLU A 158 6.96 -3.08 9.90
N VAL A 159 7.70 -1.98 9.75
CA VAL A 159 8.34 -1.59 8.49
C VAL A 159 9.55 -2.51 8.23
N PRO A 160 9.73 -3.07 7.01
CA PRO A 160 10.89 -3.90 6.70
C PRO A 160 12.21 -3.29 7.17
N GLY A 161 13.06 -4.14 7.76
CA GLY A 161 14.38 -3.74 8.30
C GLY A 161 15.39 -3.33 7.23
N ALA A 162 15.17 -3.74 5.98
CA ALA A 162 15.97 -3.42 4.82
C ALA A 162 15.08 -3.21 3.59
N PHE A 163 15.62 -2.58 2.54
CA PHE A 163 14.95 -2.40 1.26
C PHE A 163 15.96 -2.41 0.11
N HIS A 164 15.46 -2.75 -1.08
CA HIS A 164 16.14 -2.58 -2.35
C HIS A 164 15.70 -1.26 -2.96
N ARG A 165 16.64 -0.32 -3.08
CA ARG A 165 16.37 1.01 -3.62
C ARG A 165 16.01 0.94 -5.10
N ILE A 166 14.88 1.54 -5.43
CA ILE A 166 14.50 1.91 -6.80
C ILE A 166 14.93 3.36 -7.05
N VAL A 167 15.50 3.63 -8.22
CA VAL A 167 15.88 4.98 -8.68
C VAL A 167 15.17 5.36 -9.99
N ASP A 168 15.13 6.66 -10.27
CA ASP A 168 14.59 7.16 -11.54
C ASP A 168 15.31 6.53 -12.75
N GLY A 169 14.53 6.23 -13.80
CA GLY A 169 15.00 5.56 -15.01
C GLY A 169 15.37 4.08 -14.85
N GLN A 170 15.37 3.52 -13.63
CA GLN A 170 15.66 2.10 -13.42
C GLN A 170 14.56 1.22 -14.02
N ARG A 171 14.98 0.16 -14.72
CA ARG A 171 14.09 -0.89 -15.21
C ARG A 171 14.26 -2.13 -14.35
N LEU A 172 13.16 -2.59 -13.77
CA LEU A 172 13.09 -3.88 -13.09
C LEU A 172 12.62 -4.93 -14.09
N GLN A 173 13.31 -6.07 -14.10
CA GLN A 173 12.84 -7.24 -14.83
C GLN A 173 11.88 -8.01 -13.93
N ILE A 174 10.68 -8.27 -14.47
CA ILE A 174 9.57 -8.99 -13.84
C ILE A 174 9.12 -10.01 -14.88
#